data_AF-A0A7W2LNY1-F1
#
_entry.id   AF-A0A7W2LNY1-F1
#
_cell.length_a   1.000
_cell.length_b   1.000
_cell.length_c   1.000
_cell.angle_alpha   90.00
_cell.angle_beta   90.00
_cell.angle_gamma   90.00
#
_symmetry.space_group_name_H-M   'P 1'
#
loop_
_entity.id
_entity.type
_entity.pdbx_description
1 polymer ?
#
loop_
_entity_poly.entity_id
_entity_poly.type
_entity_poly.pdbx_seq_one_letter_code
_entity_poly.pdbx_strand_id
1 'polypeptide(L)'
;MKALEPHIDKLFDENPILSQPFVHIYYQFCLVATLQFIREKQPPHSLAIPYTFILERIKDFSPQSLESCNEYLRNQNRKDLQNLNACANLNIVIPFIRSKIYSFIRESEHQSKVDYTDETALAHEIKDIIVTHLSLPIVANQPDDSRSWLSSVINRLKCKKPIHPTFYVDYLTEKYQALTNLFIEADIIPPSFYTQIGFSSIDSFAKIRNAFVSICQTYNDITILVFKYLEVNDLEDTATGDFLLQGLCMAKLGAAKLKKLVLDITGVEDSDYDKFAEFFFSGEGKNTNLSLKFLPPFWNISDDIYFSPSLVPALLGTRNLLISIQIDEDKNAEYGYDNLISHLFEPELLKRAQKHFENHGFSTALERNFSGGEIDLMVFCKASNTILTIQAKATLYPESARMVRRLDDRIKEAVAQTIKFDKLQAEPKEKLFKTSFADIDQTNQINHIRAILTNSSFGTTFSWKLLEQHDICPINCNLLKNALPNCKTLAELPKKIEAFITEINSKIETTDSIKVFNLPGHTIHQRHVEVKDMKILYDANYWGEQPKEQLTDI
;
A
#
# COMPACT_ATOMS: atom_id res chain seq x y z
N MET A 1 15.15 -16.16 -20.97
CA MET A 1 14.57 -14.81 -21.00
C MET A 1 14.34 -14.23 -22.39
N LYS A 2 15.37 -13.89 -23.19
CA LYS A 2 15.16 -13.21 -24.50
C LYS A 2 14.14 -13.86 -25.45
N ALA A 3 14.03 -15.18 -25.43
CA ALA A 3 13.04 -15.92 -26.23
C ALA A 3 11.72 -16.21 -25.49
N LEU A 4 11.74 -16.27 -24.16
CA LEU A 4 10.61 -16.69 -23.33
C LEU A 4 9.65 -15.52 -23.04
N GLU A 5 10.18 -14.32 -22.85
CA GLU A 5 9.39 -13.13 -22.55
C GLU A 5 8.44 -12.74 -23.70
N PRO A 6 8.88 -12.65 -24.98
CA PRO A 6 7.95 -12.40 -26.08
C PRO A 6 6.85 -13.47 -26.22
N HIS A 7 7.13 -14.70 -25.80
CA HIS A 7 6.13 -15.77 -25.78
C HIS A 7 5.10 -15.56 -24.66
N ILE A 8 5.53 -15.14 -23.46
CA ILE A 8 4.64 -14.77 -22.35
C ILE A 8 3.75 -13.58 -22.75
N ASP A 9 4.33 -12.54 -23.35
CA ASP A 9 3.58 -11.37 -23.81
C ASP A 9 2.51 -11.77 -24.82
N LYS A 10 2.88 -12.60 -25.81
CA LYS A 10 1.93 -13.13 -26.80
C LYS A 10 0.82 -13.96 -26.15
N LEU A 11 1.15 -14.87 -25.23
CA LEU A 11 0.17 -15.69 -24.52
C LEU A 11 -0.81 -14.84 -23.67
N PHE A 12 -0.32 -13.74 -23.11
CA PHE A 12 -1.14 -12.79 -22.38
C PHE A 12 -2.10 -12.06 -23.33
N ASP A 13 -1.56 -11.41 -24.37
CA ASP A 13 -2.32 -10.56 -25.29
C ASP A 13 -3.37 -11.35 -26.11
N GLU A 14 -3.10 -12.61 -26.43
CA GLU A 14 -4.01 -13.48 -27.18
C GLU A 14 -4.98 -14.28 -26.28
N ASN A 15 -4.95 -14.06 -24.95
CA ASN A 15 -5.76 -14.84 -24.04
C ASN A 15 -7.27 -14.56 -24.26
N PRO A 16 -8.11 -15.61 -24.49
CA PRO A 16 -9.54 -15.43 -24.76
C PRO A 16 -10.31 -14.70 -23.66
N ILE A 17 -9.86 -14.78 -22.40
CA ILE A 17 -10.52 -14.10 -21.28
C ILE A 17 -10.51 -12.58 -21.47
N LEU A 18 -9.47 -12.00 -22.06
CA LEU A 18 -9.39 -10.54 -22.29
C LEU A 18 -10.46 -10.00 -23.24
N SER A 19 -11.14 -10.87 -23.99
CA SER A 19 -12.27 -10.51 -24.86
C SER A 19 -13.61 -10.41 -24.13
N GLN A 20 -13.67 -10.84 -22.86
CA GLN A 20 -14.90 -10.84 -22.08
C GLN A 20 -15.20 -9.45 -21.51
N PRO A 21 -16.48 -9.15 -21.21
CA PRO A 21 -16.85 -7.92 -20.53
C PRO A 21 -16.08 -7.71 -19.21
N PHE A 22 -15.69 -6.47 -18.96
CA PHE A 22 -14.96 -6.06 -17.75
C PHE A 22 -15.63 -6.56 -16.47
N VAL A 23 -16.96 -6.41 -16.39
CA VAL A 23 -17.73 -6.77 -15.19
C VAL A 23 -17.62 -8.28 -14.87
N HIS A 24 -17.47 -9.15 -15.87
CA HIS A 24 -17.27 -10.59 -15.64
C HIS A 24 -15.91 -10.87 -15.00
N ILE A 25 -14.85 -10.26 -15.51
CA ILE A 25 -13.47 -10.44 -15.01
C ILE A 25 -13.31 -9.77 -13.64
N TYR A 26 -13.87 -8.58 -13.47
CA TYR A 26 -13.86 -7.85 -12.21
C TYR A 26 -14.65 -8.59 -11.12
N TYR A 27 -15.77 -9.24 -11.45
CA TYR A 27 -16.50 -10.08 -10.50
C TYR A 27 -15.65 -11.22 -9.96
N GLN A 28 -14.91 -11.90 -10.85
CA GLN A 28 -13.99 -12.96 -10.46
C GLN A 28 -12.90 -12.44 -9.51
N PHE A 29 -12.29 -11.30 -9.85
CA PHE A 29 -11.31 -10.64 -9.00
C PHE A 29 -11.86 -10.35 -7.60
N CYS A 30 -13.05 -9.75 -7.54
CA CYS A 30 -13.75 -9.42 -6.30
C CYS A 30 -14.03 -10.66 -5.44
N LEU A 31 -14.43 -11.77 -6.07
CA LEU A 31 -14.65 -13.04 -5.38
C LEU A 31 -13.35 -13.58 -4.75
N VAL A 32 -12.25 -13.64 -5.52
CA VAL A 32 -10.95 -14.11 -5.01
C VAL A 32 -10.46 -13.22 -3.86
N ALA A 33 -10.55 -11.90 -4.03
CA ALA A 33 -10.16 -10.95 -2.98
C ALA A 33 -10.99 -11.13 -1.70
N THR A 34 -12.30 -11.34 -1.85
CA THR A 34 -13.21 -11.55 -0.73
C THR A 34 -12.92 -12.86 0.01
N LEU A 35 -12.69 -13.96 -0.71
CA LEU A 35 -12.34 -15.25 -0.11
C LEU A 35 -11.01 -15.17 0.65
N GLN A 36 -10.01 -14.49 0.08
CA GLN A 36 -8.73 -14.27 0.75
C GLN A 36 -8.92 -13.42 2.01
N PHE A 37 -9.66 -12.31 1.92
CA PHE A 37 -9.98 -11.47 3.08
C PHE A 37 -10.71 -12.26 4.18
N ILE A 38 -11.68 -13.12 3.85
CA ILE A 38 -12.41 -13.92 4.84
C ILE A 38 -11.46 -14.85 5.58
N ARG A 39 -10.51 -15.47 4.86
CA ARG A 39 -9.53 -16.41 5.40
C ARG A 39 -8.46 -15.72 6.25
N GLU A 40 -7.92 -14.61 5.77
CA GLU A 40 -6.75 -13.94 6.36
C GLU A 40 -7.13 -12.80 7.31
N LYS A 41 -8.38 -12.32 7.23
CA LYS A 41 -8.89 -11.14 7.94
C LYS A 41 -8.05 -9.88 7.69
N GLN A 42 -7.45 -9.80 6.50
CA GLN A 42 -6.65 -8.67 6.04
C GLN A 42 -6.95 -8.36 4.57
N PRO A 43 -6.83 -7.10 4.13
CA PRO A 43 -6.93 -6.76 2.71
C PRO A 43 -5.84 -7.47 1.88
N PRO A 44 -6.17 -8.12 0.76
CA PRO A 44 -5.21 -8.90 -0.02
C PRO A 44 -4.38 -8.01 -0.96
N HIS A 45 -3.45 -7.22 -0.43
CA HIS A 45 -2.65 -6.24 -1.20
C HIS A 45 -1.88 -6.86 -2.37
N SER A 46 -1.28 -8.04 -2.19
CA SER A 46 -0.49 -8.73 -3.21
C SER A 46 -1.32 -9.24 -4.39
N LEU A 47 -2.63 -9.44 -4.19
CA LEU A 47 -3.56 -9.89 -5.22
C LEU A 47 -3.88 -8.78 -6.23
N ALA A 48 -3.87 -7.51 -5.82
CA ALA A 48 -4.31 -6.42 -6.67
C ALA A 48 -3.39 -6.19 -7.87
N ILE A 49 -2.08 -6.34 -7.70
CA ILE A 49 -1.07 -5.95 -8.71
C ILE A 49 -1.19 -6.80 -9.99
N PRO A 50 -1.25 -8.14 -9.97
CA PRO A 50 -1.44 -8.91 -11.21
C PRO A 50 -2.73 -8.54 -11.95
N TYR A 51 -3.80 -8.19 -11.22
CA TYR A 51 -5.07 -7.84 -11.83
C TYR A 51 -5.05 -6.46 -12.50
N THR A 52 -4.20 -5.51 -12.09
CA THR A 52 -4.10 -4.23 -12.83
C THR A 52 -3.65 -4.45 -14.27
N PHE A 53 -2.68 -5.37 -14.50
CA PHE A 53 -2.25 -5.76 -15.86
C PHE A 53 -3.41 -6.34 -16.68
N ILE A 54 -4.24 -7.17 -16.05
CA ILE A 54 -5.39 -7.81 -16.72
C ILE A 54 -6.44 -6.75 -17.07
N LEU A 55 -6.84 -5.94 -16.10
CA LEU A 55 -7.91 -4.95 -16.26
C LEU A 55 -7.55 -3.86 -17.27
N GLU A 56 -6.27 -3.48 -17.37
CA GLU A 56 -5.77 -2.53 -18.38
C GLU A 56 -6.01 -2.99 -19.82
N ARG A 57 -6.07 -4.31 -20.07
CA ARG A 57 -6.25 -4.85 -21.44
C ARG A 57 -7.70 -5.06 -21.84
N ILE A 58 -8.65 -4.90 -20.92
CA ILE A 58 -10.07 -5.09 -21.21
C ILE A 58 -10.63 -3.82 -21.86
N LYS A 59 -11.40 -4.01 -22.93
CA LYS A 59 -11.99 -2.90 -23.70
C LYS A 59 -13.51 -2.87 -23.65
N ASP A 60 -14.16 -3.98 -23.32
CA ASP A 60 -15.61 -4.08 -23.25
C ASP A 60 -16.10 -3.73 -21.84
N PHE A 61 -16.65 -2.53 -21.68
CA PHE A 61 -17.26 -2.05 -20.44
C PHE A 61 -18.79 -2.15 -20.47
N SER A 62 -19.35 -3.04 -21.29
CA SER A 62 -20.80 -3.26 -21.32
C SER A 62 -21.34 -3.66 -19.93
N PRO A 63 -22.49 -3.08 -19.50
CA PRO A 63 -23.07 -3.41 -18.21
C PRO A 63 -23.54 -4.87 -18.20
N GLN A 64 -23.20 -5.59 -17.12
CA GLN A 64 -23.61 -6.98 -16.91
C GLN A 64 -24.51 -7.12 -15.67
N SER A 65 -25.38 -8.14 -15.69
CA SER A 65 -26.13 -8.56 -14.52
C SER A 65 -25.27 -9.46 -13.62
N LEU A 66 -25.56 -9.50 -12.32
CA LEU A 66 -24.81 -10.36 -11.38
C LEU A 66 -25.05 -11.85 -11.65
N GLU A 67 -26.22 -12.19 -12.20
CA GLU A 67 -26.55 -13.54 -12.67
C GLU A 67 -25.65 -13.95 -13.84
N SER A 68 -25.48 -13.07 -14.82
CA SER A 68 -24.57 -13.30 -15.95
C SER A 68 -23.11 -13.49 -15.49
N CYS A 69 -22.65 -12.71 -14.50
CA CYS A 69 -21.32 -12.90 -13.92
C CYS A 69 -21.15 -14.29 -13.28
N ASN A 70 -22.18 -14.80 -12.58
CA ASN A 70 -22.14 -16.15 -12.00
C ASN A 70 -22.14 -17.24 -13.08
N GLU A 71 -22.94 -17.07 -14.13
CA GLU A 71 -22.93 -17.98 -15.28
C GLU A 71 -21.56 -18.01 -15.97
N TYR A 72 -20.93 -16.85 -16.15
CA TYR A 72 -19.57 -16.73 -16.64
C TYR A 72 -18.58 -17.55 -15.80
N LEU A 73 -18.59 -17.37 -14.47
CA LEU A 73 -17.68 -18.11 -13.58
C LEU A 73 -17.82 -19.63 -13.71
N ARG A 74 -19.06 -20.13 -13.83
CA ARG A 74 -19.32 -21.58 -13.97
C ARG A 74 -18.83 -22.14 -15.31
N ASN A 75 -18.90 -21.34 -16.37
CA ASN A 75 -18.55 -21.74 -17.74
C ASN A 75 -17.13 -21.36 -18.16
N GLN A 76 -16.39 -20.64 -17.32
CA GLN A 76 -15.05 -20.13 -17.63
C GLN A 76 -14.06 -21.28 -17.88
N ASN A 77 -13.24 -21.15 -18.92
CA ASN A 77 -12.14 -22.07 -19.16
C ASN A 77 -11.03 -21.86 -18.11
N ARG A 78 -10.91 -22.81 -17.18
CA ARG A 78 -9.92 -22.78 -16.10
C ARG A 78 -8.47 -22.69 -16.61
N LYS A 79 -8.15 -23.28 -17.77
CA LYS A 79 -6.79 -23.25 -18.32
C LYS A 79 -6.44 -21.85 -18.84
N ASP A 80 -7.36 -21.21 -19.54
CA ASP A 80 -7.14 -19.85 -20.05
C ASP A 80 -6.92 -18.88 -18.90
N LEU A 81 -7.68 -19.04 -17.81
CA LEU A 81 -7.54 -18.24 -16.59
C LEU A 81 -6.19 -18.48 -15.91
N GLN A 82 -5.80 -19.75 -15.74
CA GLN A 82 -4.51 -20.10 -15.16
C GLN A 82 -3.35 -19.49 -15.96
N ASN A 83 -3.42 -19.57 -17.29
CA ASN A 83 -2.43 -18.97 -18.18
C ASN A 83 -2.40 -17.45 -18.06
N LEU A 84 -3.58 -16.79 -18.03
CA LEU A 84 -3.67 -15.33 -17.90
C LEU A 84 -3.03 -14.86 -16.59
N ASN A 85 -3.39 -15.49 -15.47
CA ASN A 85 -2.85 -15.18 -14.16
C ASN A 85 -1.34 -15.46 -14.09
N ALA A 86 -0.87 -16.56 -14.68
CA ALA A 86 0.55 -16.87 -14.75
C ALA A 86 1.32 -15.80 -15.53
N CYS A 87 0.83 -15.39 -16.69
CA CYS A 87 1.46 -14.35 -17.50
C CYS A 87 1.46 -12.99 -16.77
N ALA A 88 0.34 -12.60 -16.16
CA ALA A 88 0.24 -11.36 -15.39
C ALA A 88 1.25 -11.31 -14.23
N ASN A 89 1.40 -12.40 -13.48
CA ASN A 89 2.40 -12.50 -12.41
C ASN A 89 3.83 -12.46 -12.96
N LEU A 90 4.10 -13.17 -14.07
CA LEU A 90 5.42 -13.15 -14.69
C LEU A 90 5.79 -11.76 -15.21
N ASN A 91 4.84 -10.97 -15.70
CA ASN A 91 5.07 -9.58 -16.10
C ASN A 91 5.53 -8.67 -14.95
N ILE A 92 5.18 -9.02 -13.70
CA ILE A 92 5.71 -8.35 -12.50
C ILE A 92 7.16 -8.79 -12.24
N VAL A 93 7.44 -10.09 -12.37
CA VAL A 93 8.73 -10.72 -11.99
C VAL A 93 9.83 -10.44 -13.02
N ILE A 94 9.51 -10.43 -14.31
CA ILE A 94 10.47 -10.28 -15.41
C ILE A 94 11.33 -9.00 -15.29
N PRO A 95 10.77 -7.82 -14.96
CA PRO A 95 11.57 -6.63 -14.66
C PRO A 95 12.63 -6.83 -13.56
N PHE A 96 12.35 -7.60 -12.52
CA PHE A 96 13.33 -7.91 -11.46
C PHE A 96 14.44 -8.84 -11.96
N ILE A 97 14.10 -9.80 -12.83
CA ILE A 97 15.09 -10.65 -13.53
C ILE A 97 16.00 -9.80 -14.43
N ARG A 98 15.42 -8.91 -15.23
CA ARG A 98 16.18 -7.99 -16.13
C ARG A 98 17.15 -7.10 -15.34
N SER A 99 16.75 -6.71 -14.12
CA SER A 99 17.58 -5.95 -13.19
C SER A 99 18.59 -6.76 -12.42
N LYS A 100 18.64 -8.09 -12.59
CA LYS A 100 19.50 -9.00 -11.84
C LYS A 100 19.26 -8.96 -10.33
N ILE A 101 18.03 -8.64 -9.90
CA ILE A 101 17.59 -8.77 -8.51
C ILE A 101 17.20 -10.24 -8.25
N TYR A 102 16.56 -10.85 -9.24
CA TYR A 102 16.35 -12.29 -9.29
C TYR A 102 17.26 -12.93 -10.34
N SER A 103 17.69 -14.15 -10.06
CA SER A 103 18.35 -15.03 -11.00
C SER A 103 17.32 -15.77 -11.86
N PHE A 104 17.69 -16.07 -13.11
CA PHE A 104 16.90 -16.91 -14.00
C PHE A 104 17.79 -18.00 -14.58
N ILE A 105 17.46 -19.25 -14.29
CA ILE A 105 18.23 -20.43 -14.67
C ILE A 105 17.36 -21.29 -15.58
N ARG A 106 17.86 -21.63 -16.77
CA ARG A 106 17.20 -22.59 -17.65
C ARG A 106 17.67 -23.99 -17.25
N GLU A 107 16.76 -24.81 -16.72
CA GLU A 107 17.07 -26.17 -16.28
C GLU A 107 16.95 -27.17 -17.44
N SER A 108 16.03 -26.92 -18.38
CA SER A 108 15.85 -27.74 -19.59
C SER A 108 15.21 -26.93 -20.72
N GLU A 109 14.88 -27.60 -21.83
CA GLU A 109 14.14 -26.97 -22.93
C GLU A 109 12.79 -26.40 -22.47
N HIS A 110 12.09 -27.11 -21.57
CA HIS A 110 10.72 -26.82 -21.12
C HIS A 110 10.62 -26.34 -19.67
N GLN A 111 11.75 -26.16 -18.98
CA GLN A 111 11.75 -25.82 -17.55
C GLN A 111 12.74 -24.70 -17.25
N SER A 112 12.32 -23.78 -16.38
CA SER A 112 13.19 -22.73 -15.85
C SER A 112 12.90 -22.44 -14.39
N LYS A 113 13.92 -21.93 -13.70
CA LYS A 113 13.84 -21.54 -12.30
C LYS A 113 14.13 -20.04 -12.16
N VAL A 114 13.32 -19.37 -11.33
CA VAL A 114 13.56 -18.02 -10.83
C VAL A 114 13.86 -18.12 -9.35
N ASP A 115 14.96 -17.51 -8.91
CA ASP A 115 15.38 -17.52 -7.52
C ASP A 115 15.98 -16.15 -7.13
N TYR A 116 16.17 -15.91 -5.85
CA TYR A 116 17.01 -14.79 -5.39
C TYR A 116 18.45 -14.99 -5.87
N THR A 117 19.23 -13.92 -5.99
CA THR A 117 20.63 -14.04 -6.42
C THR A 117 21.53 -14.72 -5.40
N ASP A 118 21.24 -14.49 -4.11
CA ASP A 118 21.92 -15.06 -2.95
C ASP A 118 21.00 -14.94 -1.73
N GLU A 119 21.35 -15.59 -0.62
CA GLU A 119 20.58 -15.53 0.63
C GLU A 119 20.60 -14.11 1.27
N THR A 120 21.62 -13.30 0.96
CA THR A 120 21.66 -11.89 1.37
C THR A 120 20.56 -11.07 0.68
N ALA A 121 20.30 -11.31 -0.61
CA ALA A 121 19.22 -10.67 -1.35
C ALA A 121 17.85 -11.06 -0.81
N LEU A 122 17.67 -12.32 -0.42
CA LEU A 122 16.46 -12.75 0.27
C LEU A 122 16.29 -12.03 1.62
N ALA A 123 17.35 -11.96 2.44
CA ALA A 123 17.29 -11.25 3.73
C ALA A 123 16.94 -9.76 3.56
N HIS A 124 17.51 -9.11 2.54
CA HIS A 124 17.17 -7.71 2.19
C HIS A 124 15.73 -7.56 1.72
N GLU A 125 15.20 -8.48 0.91
CA GLU A 125 13.79 -8.47 0.50
C GLU A 125 12.86 -8.54 1.71
N ILE A 126 13.11 -9.50 2.63
CA ILE A 126 12.31 -9.64 3.87
C ILE A 126 12.38 -8.36 4.70
N LYS A 127 13.57 -7.77 4.86
CA LYS A 127 13.77 -6.52 5.59
C LYS A 127 13.00 -5.36 4.96
N ASP A 128 13.06 -5.21 3.64
CA ASP A 128 12.33 -4.15 2.92
C ASP A 128 10.82 -4.34 3.02
N ILE A 129 10.34 -5.59 2.93
CA ILE A 129 8.93 -5.94 3.12
C ILE A 129 8.45 -5.51 4.52
N ILE A 130 9.18 -5.86 5.58
CA ILE A 130 8.83 -5.49 6.97
C ILE A 130 8.70 -3.97 7.09
N VAL A 131 9.74 -3.25 6.68
CA VAL A 131 9.84 -1.80 6.89
C VAL A 131 8.79 -1.05 6.03
N THR A 132 8.51 -1.57 4.83
CA THR A 132 7.41 -1.09 3.98
C THR A 132 6.07 -1.28 4.67
N HIS A 133 5.80 -2.49 5.16
CA HIS A 133 4.52 -2.82 5.74
C HIS A 133 4.20 -1.91 6.90
N LEU A 134 5.12 -1.66 7.84
CA LEU A 134 4.93 -0.74 8.98
C LEU A 134 4.44 0.66 8.57
N SER A 135 4.66 1.06 7.33
CA SER A 135 4.32 2.37 6.78
C SER A 135 3.06 2.37 5.91
N LEU A 136 2.47 1.20 5.63
CA LEU A 136 1.23 1.11 4.86
C LEU A 136 0.02 1.58 5.69
N PRO A 137 -1.01 2.15 5.03
CA PRO A 137 -2.28 2.46 5.68
C PRO A 137 -2.92 1.20 6.26
N ILE A 138 -3.56 1.36 7.42
CA ILE A 138 -4.27 0.28 8.09
C ILE A 138 -5.66 0.75 8.54
N VAL A 139 -6.60 -0.18 8.56
CA VAL A 139 -7.93 0.04 9.13
C VAL A 139 -8.01 -0.79 10.40
N ALA A 140 -8.05 -0.11 11.54
CA ALA A 140 -8.16 -0.75 12.83
C ALA A 140 -9.42 -1.62 12.92
N ASN A 141 -9.30 -2.84 13.47
CA ASN A 141 -10.46 -3.68 13.75
C ASN A 141 -11.33 -3.04 14.81
N GLN A 142 -12.65 -3.04 14.59
CA GLN A 142 -13.61 -2.66 15.61
C GLN A 142 -14.11 -3.85 16.41
N PRO A 143 -14.36 -3.68 17.72
CA PRO A 143 -15.23 -4.58 18.43
C PRO A 143 -16.67 -4.43 17.89
N ASP A 144 -17.28 -5.53 17.48
CA ASP A 144 -18.69 -5.58 17.05
C ASP A 144 -19.61 -5.70 18.29
N ASP A 145 -20.53 -4.77 18.51
CA ASP A 145 -21.76 -5.04 19.27
C ASP A 145 -22.95 -5.00 18.27
N SER A 146 -23.62 -6.14 18.09
CA SER A 146 -24.27 -6.45 16.80
C SER A 146 -25.61 -7.18 16.88
N ARG A 147 -26.38 -7.02 17.97
CA ARG A 147 -27.54 -7.91 18.20
C ARG A 147 -28.75 -7.67 17.27
N SER A 148 -29.05 -6.43 16.87
CA SER A 148 -30.29 -6.12 16.13
C SER A 148 -30.20 -6.40 14.63
N TRP A 149 -29.16 -5.93 13.93
CA TRP A 149 -29.00 -6.12 12.49
C TRP A 149 -28.73 -7.60 12.12
N LEU A 150 -27.97 -8.32 12.95
CA LEU A 150 -27.69 -9.74 12.78
C LEU A 150 -28.97 -10.58 12.70
N SER A 151 -29.93 -10.29 13.60
CA SER A 151 -31.24 -10.96 13.61
C SER A 151 -32.01 -10.74 12.30
N SER A 152 -31.95 -9.53 11.74
CA SER A 152 -32.57 -9.21 10.46
C SER A 152 -31.89 -9.92 9.28
N VAL A 153 -30.56 -9.98 9.27
CA VAL A 153 -29.79 -10.73 8.25
C VAL A 153 -30.15 -12.21 8.28
N ILE A 154 -30.13 -12.83 9.46
CA ILE A 154 -30.48 -14.25 9.66
C ILE A 154 -31.92 -14.53 9.18
N ASN A 155 -32.87 -13.65 9.49
CA ASN A 155 -34.26 -13.82 9.05
C ASN A 155 -34.38 -13.79 7.51
N ARG A 156 -33.63 -12.90 6.83
CA ARG A 156 -33.61 -12.88 5.36
C ARG A 156 -33.00 -14.15 4.76
N LEU A 157 -31.91 -14.65 5.34
CA LEU A 157 -31.28 -15.91 4.93
C LEU A 157 -32.25 -17.08 5.05
N LYS A 158 -32.94 -17.22 6.18
CA LYS A 158 -33.97 -18.25 6.40
C LYS A 158 -35.11 -18.15 5.39
N CYS A 159 -35.48 -16.95 4.99
CA CYS A 159 -36.49 -16.70 3.96
C CYS A 159 -35.96 -16.77 2.51
N LYS A 160 -34.68 -17.13 2.31
CA LYS A 160 -34.01 -17.17 0.99
C LYS A 160 -34.16 -15.87 0.19
N LYS A 161 -34.07 -14.72 0.88
CA LYS A 161 -34.13 -13.39 0.26
C LYS A 161 -32.73 -12.81 0.10
N PRO A 162 -32.45 -12.05 -0.97
CA PRO A 162 -31.17 -11.39 -1.14
C PRO A 162 -30.95 -10.38 -0.01
N ILE A 163 -29.67 -10.20 0.32
CA ILE A 163 -29.22 -9.24 1.32
C ILE A 163 -28.58 -8.08 0.60
N HIS A 164 -29.08 -6.87 0.87
CA HIS A 164 -28.47 -5.64 0.40
C HIS A 164 -27.85 -4.94 1.62
N PRO A 165 -26.51 -4.87 1.73
CA PRO A 165 -25.85 -4.27 2.88
C PRO A 165 -26.28 -2.83 3.16
N THR A 166 -26.59 -2.06 2.11
CA THR A 166 -27.08 -0.67 2.24
C THR A 166 -28.48 -0.53 2.84
N PHE A 167 -29.20 -1.62 3.11
CA PHE A 167 -30.47 -1.57 3.85
C PHE A 167 -30.29 -1.44 5.37
N TYR A 168 -29.09 -1.71 5.88
CA TYR A 168 -28.78 -1.64 7.31
C TYR A 168 -28.12 -0.31 7.66
N VAL A 169 -28.82 0.79 7.33
CA VAL A 169 -28.30 2.16 7.48
C VAL A 169 -27.93 2.48 8.93
N ASP A 170 -28.72 2.01 9.91
CA ASP A 170 -28.41 2.21 11.34
C ASP A 170 -27.07 1.59 11.73
N TYR A 171 -26.82 0.34 11.30
CA TYR A 171 -25.55 -0.36 11.55
C TYR A 171 -24.37 0.33 10.84
N LEU A 172 -24.59 0.76 9.60
CA LEU A 172 -23.58 1.51 8.85
C LEU A 172 -23.24 2.84 9.55
N THR A 173 -24.26 3.56 10.03
CA THR A 173 -24.08 4.85 10.73
C THR A 173 -23.36 4.65 12.07
N GLU A 174 -23.70 3.59 12.81
CA GLU A 174 -22.98 3.19 14.03
C GLU A 174 -21.50 2.90 13.73
N LYS A 175 -21.22 2.13 12.67
CA LYS A 175 -19.85 1.88 12.20
C LYS A 175 -19.13 3.18 11.86
N TYR A 176 -19.77 4.08 11.11
CA TYR A 176 -19.19 5.35 10.73
C TYR A 176 -18.85 6.23 11.94
N GLN A 177 -19.74 6.30 12.94
CA GLN A 177 -19.50 7.06 14.17
C GLN A 177 -18.35 6.49 14.99
N ALA A 178 -18.20 5.17 14.99
CA ALA A 178 -17.08 4.52 15.63
C ALA A 178 -15.77 4.65 14.81
N LEU A 179 -15.84 4.96 13.52
CA LEU A 179 -14.73 4.97 12.56
C LEU A 179 -13.89 6.26 12.56
N THR A 180 -14.26 7.29 13.32
CA THR A 180 -13.65 8.63 13.25
C THR A 180 -12.13 8.65 13.32
N ASN A 181 -11.49 7.63 13.91
CA ASN A 181 -10.02 7.55 14.00
C ASN A 181 -9.39 6.17 13.69
N LEU A 182 -10.06 5.27 12.95
CA LEU A 182 -9.49 3.93 12.70
C LEU A 182 -8.55 3.83 11.50
N PHE A 183 -8.67 4.75 10.54
CA PHE A 183 -7.82 4.77 9.37
C PHE A 183 -6.50 5.44 9.74
N ILE A 184 -5.46 4.64 9.96
CA ILE A 184 -4.14 5.14 10.35
C ILE A 184 -3.27 5.14 9.11
N GLU A 185 -2.89 6.34 8.67
CA GLU A 185 -1.99 6.58 7.56
C GLU A 185 -1.00 7.68 7.96
N ALA A 186 0.21 7.60 7.43
CA ALA A 186 1.23 8.63 7.55
C ALA A 186 0.82 9.89 6.78
N ASP A 187 0.99 11.07 7.39
CA ASP A 187 0.79 12.36 6.73
C ASP A 187 1.91 12.62 5.70
N ILE A 188 1.84 11.99 4.53
CA ILE A 188 2.89 12.11 3.49
C ILE A 188 2.82 13.40 2.68
N ILE A 189 1.78 14.22 2.90
CA ILE A 189 1.54 15.53 2.30
C ILE A 189 0.93 16.49 3.34
N PRO A 190 1.13 17.81 3.20
CA PRO A 190 0.53 18.77 4.10
C PRO A 190 -0.98 18.93 3.87
N PRO A 191 -1.77 19.30 4.90
CA PRO A 191 -3.22 19.52 4.79
C PRO A 191 -3.63 20.53 3.70
N SER A 192 -2.78 21.52 3.41
CA SER A 192 -3.04 22.53 2.37
C SER A 192 -3.14 21.93 0.96
N PHE A 193 -2.56 20.75 0.73
CA PHE A 193 -2.67 20.06 -0.56
C PHE A 193 -4.11 19.70 -0.88
N TYR A 194 -4.89 19.20 0.09
CA TYR A 194 -6.29 18.83 -0.11
C TYR A 194 -7.13 20.02 -0.57
N THR A 195 -6.91 21.19 0.04
CA THR A 195 -7.59 22.42 -0.38
C THR A 195 -7.15 22.90 -1.75
N GLN A 196 -5.89 22.69 -2.13
CA GLN A 196 -5.38 23.06 -3.45
C GLN A 196 -6.01 22.23 -4.58
N ILE A 197 -6.28 20.95 -4.33
CA ILE A 197 -6.93 20.05 -5.31
C ILE A 197 -8.47 20.11 -5.26
N GLY A 198 -9.03 21.04 -4.49
CA GLY A 198 -10.45 21.37 -4.53
C GLY A 198 -11.33 20.78 -3.43
N PHE A 199 -10.78 20.06 -2.45
CA PHE A 199 -11.54 19.73 -1.23
C PHE A 199 -11.72 20.97 -0.35
N SER A 200 -12.82 21.05 0.40
CA SER A 200 -13.01 22.12 1.38
C SER A 200 -12.03 22.00 2.56
N SER A 201 -11.64 20.78 2.92
CA SER A 201 -10.64 20.50 3.96
C SER A 201 -10.13 19.05 3.91
N ILE A 202 -9.05 18.77 4.65
CA ILE A 202 -8.60 17.38 4.90
C ILE A 202 -9.65 16.56 5.66
N ASP A 203 -10.45 17.19 6.52
CA ASP A 203 -11.52 16.54 7.29
C ASP A 203 -12.64 16.06 6.36
N SER A 204 -13.02 16.87 5.36
CA SER A 204 -14.03 16.48 4.37
C SER A 204 -13.61 15.25 3.57
N PHE A 205 -12.35 15.20 3.13
CA PHE A 205 -11.76 14.02 2.51
C PHE A 205 -11.81 12.79 3.44
N ALA A 206 -11.38 12.97 4.70
CA ALA A 206 -11.37 11.89 5.70
C ALA A 206 -12.77 11.36 5.98
N LYS A 207 -13.78 12.22 6.08
CA LYS A 207 -15.19 11.85 6.28
C LYS A 207 -15.72 10.98 5.14
N ILE A 208 -15.48 11.37 3.89
CA ILE A 208 -15.91 10.58 2.71
C ILE A 208 -15.19 9.23 2.69
N ARG A 209 -13.87 9.21 2.91
CA ARG A 209 -13.07 7.98 3.02
C ARG A 209 -13.64 7.05 4.08
N ASN A 210 -13.91 7.57 5.29
CA ASN A 210 -14.42 6.78 6.41
C ASN A 210 -15.82 6.23 6.11
N ALA A 211 -16.68 6.96 5.40
CA ALA A 211 -17.98 6.45 4.97
C ALA A 211 -17.85 5.26 4.01
N PHE A 212 -16.94 5.33 3.03
CA PHE A 212 -16.67 4.18 2.15
C PHE A 212 -16.09 2.99 2.90
N VAL A 213 -15.19 3.22 3.87
CA VAL A 213 -14.70 2.16 4.75
C VAL A 213 -15.86 1.53 5.54
N SER A 214 -16.77 2.33 6.08
CA SER A 214 -17.96 1.86 6.82
C SER A 214 -18.88 0.99 5.97
N ILE A 215 -19.16 1.46 4.73
CA ILE A 215 -19.93 0.72 3.74
C ILE A 215 -19.25 -0.63 3.49
N CYS A 216 -17.95 -0.62 3.19
CA CYS A 216 -17.21 -1.82 2.86
C CYS A 216 -17.11 -2.82 4.02
N GLN A 217 -16.92 -2.35 5.25
CA GLN A 217 -16.96 -3.19 6.45
C GLN A 217 -18.33 -3.82 6.64
N THR A 218 -19.42 -3.06 6.45
CA THR A 218 -20.79 -3.59 6.51
C THR A 218 -21.01 -4.69 5.47
N TYR A 219 -20.51 -4.50 4.25
CA TYR A 219 -20.49 -5.56 3.23
C TYR A 219 -19.71 -6.79 3.70
N ASN A 220 -18.49 -6.61 4.21
CA ASN A 220 -17.63 -7.71 4.64
C ASN A 220 -18.23 -8.51 5.81
N ASP A 221 -18.81 -7.84 6.81
CA ASP A 221 -19.45 -8.48 7.98
C ASP A 221 -20.63 -9.35 7.54
N ILE A 222 -21.49 -8.80 6.67
CA ILE A 222 -22.62 -9.52 6.09
C ILE A 222 -22.11 -10.70 5.25
N THR A 223 -21.11 -10.49 4.40
CA THR A 223 -20.54 -11.54 3.56
C THR A 223 -20.02 -12.70 4.40
N ILE A 224 -19.27 -12.44 5.48
CA ILE A 224 -18.78 -13.47 6.41
C ILE A 224 -19.96 -14.28 6.99
N LEU A 225 -21.04 -13.60 7.39
CA LEU A 225 -22.23 -14.27 7.91
C LEU A 225 -22.93 -15.15 6.86
N VAL A 226 -23.01 -14.66 5.62
CA VAL A 226 -23.60 -15.43 4.52
C VAL A 226 -22.75 -16.66 4.23
N PHE A 227 -21.43 -16.53 4.10
CA PHE A 227 -20.54 -17.68 3.89
C PHE A 227 -20.71 -18.73 4.99
N LYS A 228 -20.69 -18.31 6.27
CA LYS A 228 -20.93 -19.22 7.39
C LYS A 228 -22.31 -19.89 7.34
N TYR A 229 -23.34 -19.17 6.90
CA TYR A 229 -24.67 -19.74 6.72
C TYR A 229 -24.69 -20.78 5.59
N LEU A 230 -24.02 -20.52 4.47
CA LEU A 230 -23.95 -21.46 3.35
C LEU A 230 -23.19 -22.73 3.73
N GLU A 231 -22.06 -22.59 4.42
CA GLU A 231 -21.27 -23.71 4.96
C GLU A 231 -22.11 -24.60 5.89
N VAL A 232 -22.78 -24.01 6.90
CA VAL A 232 -23.58 -24.76 7.89
C VAL A 232 -24.80 -25.47 7.28
N ASN A 233 -25.27 -25.03 6.11
CA ASN A 233 -26.46 -25.58 5.45
C ASN A 233 -26.14 -26.34 4.14
N ASP A 234 -24.86 -26.59 3.84
CA ASP A 234 -24.40 -27.27 2.63
C ASP A 234 -24.92 -26.62 1.32
N LEU A 235 -24.87 -25.28 1.25
CA LEU A 235 -25.42 -24.50 0.14
C LEU A 235 -24.38 -23.86 -0.80
N GLU A 236 -23.08 -23.95 -0.48
CA GLU A 236 -22.00 -23.21 -1.17
C GLU A 236 -21.96 -23.44 -2.69
N ASP A 237 -22.12 -24.68 -3.14
CA ASP A 237 -22.08 -25.06 -4.56
C ASP A 237 -23.47 -25.15 -5.21
N THR A 238 -24.48 -24.48 -4.64
CA THR A 238 -25.86 -24.54 -5.13
C THR A 238 -26.28 -23.24 -5.81
N ALA A 239 -27.27 -23.32 -6.69
CA ALA A 239 -27.89 -22.12 -7.27
C ALA A 239 -28.49 -21.19 -6.19
N THR A 240 -28.88 -21.73 -5.04
CA THR A 240 -29.34 -20.92 -3.89
C THR A 240 -28.17 -20.20 -3.22
N GLY A 241 -27.02 -20.86 -3.06
CA GLY A 241 -25.81 -20.24 -2.52
C GLY A 241 -25.33 -19.08 -3.40
N ASP A 242 -25.21 -19.32 -4.70
CA ASP A 242 -24.84 -18.28 -5.67
C ASP A 242 -25.81 -17.10 -5.62
N PHE A 243 -27.12 -17.36 -5.54
CA PHE A 243 -28.14 -16.31 -5.39
C PHE A 243 -27.98 -15.51 -4.10
N LEU A 244 -27.64 -16.14 -2.98
CA LEU A 244 -27.47 -15.46 -1.69
C LEU A 244 -26.17 -14.65 -1.60
N LEU A 245 -25.13 -15.02 -2.36
CA LEU A 245 -23.86 -14.29 -2.46
C LEU A 245 -23.88 -13.13 -3.47
N GLN A 246 -24.91 -13.05 -4.32
CA GLN A 246 -25.01 -12.02 -5.36
C GLN A 246 -24.88 -10.62 -4.77
N GLY A 247 -23.91 -9.87 -5.30
CA GLY A 247 -23.69 -8.47 -4.94
C GLY A 247 -22.94 -8.27 -3.62
N LEU A 248 -22.51 -9.34 -2.94
CA LEU A 248 -21.76 -9.26 -1.68
C LEU A 248 -20.25 -9.16 -1.91
N CYS A 249 -19.68 -9.99 -2.78
CA CYS A 249 -18.26 -9.95 -3.13
C CYS A 249 -17.92 -8.76 -4.03
N MET A 250 -18.81 -8.43 -4.97
CA MET A 250 -18.72 -7.25 -5.84
C MET A 250 -19.98 -6.42 -5.64
N ALA A 251 -19.84 -5.27 -4.99
CA ALA A 251 -20.96 -4.36 -4.84
C ALA A 251 -21.33 -3.77 -6.21
N LYS A 252 -22.64 -3.63 -6.45
CA LYS A 252 -23.22 -2.92 -7.60
C LYS A 252 -24.29 -1.97 -7.07
N LEU A 253 -24.05 -0.66 -7.13
CA LEU A 253 -24.96 0.35 -6.58
C LEU A 253 -25.14 1.50 -7.56
N GLY A 254 -26.37 1.95 -7.78
CA GLY A 254 -26.63 3.14 -8.59
C GLY A 254 -25.92 4.37 -8.04
N ALA A 255 -25.24 5.12 -8.91
CA ALA A 255 -24.35 6.22 -8.55
C ALA A 255 -25.04 7.28 -7.68
N ALA A 256 -26.26 7.69 -8.04
CA ALA A 256 -27.03 8.66 -7.27
C ALA A 256 -27.40 8.16 -5.87
N LYS A 257 -27.69 6.86 -5.74
CA LYS A 257 -28.03 6.24 -4.44
C LYS A 257 -26.80 6.16 -3.53
N LEU A 258 -25.65 5.80 -4.09
CA LEU A 258 -24.39 5.75 -3.36
C LEU A 258 -23.96 7.14 -2.89
N LYS A 259 -24.01 8.15 -3.78
CA LYS A 259 -23.74 9.55 -3.45
C LYS A 259 -24.64 10.03 -2.32
N LYS A 260 -25.95 9.84 -2.44
CA LYS A 260 -26.91 10.21 -1.39
C LYS A 260 -26.58 9.55 -0.04
N LEU A 261 -26.30 8.25 -0.04
CA LEU A 261 -25.93 7.52 1.19
C LEU A 261 -24.70 8.14 1.87
N VAL A 262 -23.64 8.41 1.10
CA VAL A 262 -22.41 9.01 1.64
C VAL A 262 -22.66 10.41 2.20
N LEU A 263 -23.41 11.25 1.47
CA LEU A 263 -23.75 12.60 1.93
C LEU A 263 -24.62 12.56 3.21
N ASP A 264 -25.63 11.67 3.26
CA ASP A 264 -26.52 11.52 4.41
C ASP A 264 -25.74 11.09 5.68
N ILE A 265 -24.71 10.25 5.55
CA ILE A 265 -23.90 9.78 6.68
C ILE A 265 -22.88 10.82 7.14
N THR A 266 -22.25 11.51 6.19
CA THR A 266 -21.07 12.34 6.46
C THR A 266 -21.39 13.82 6.70
N GLY A 267 -22.50 14.31 6.13
CA GLY A 267 -22.85 15.73 6.13
C GLY A 267 -21.87 16.63 5.39
N VAL A 268 -21.02 16.08 4.51
CA VAL A 268 -20.11 16.88 3.66
C VAL A 268 -20.87 17.52 2.51
N GLU A 269 -20.27 18.53 1.89
CA GLU A 269 -20.83 19.20 0.73
C GLU A 269 -20.78 18.31 -0.52
N ASP A 270 -21.74 18.52 -1.42
CA ASP A 270 -21.86 17.80 -2.69
C ASP A 270 -20.57 17.88 -3.53
N SER A 271 -19.91 19.06 -3.50
CA SER A 271 -18.66 19.31 -4.21
C SER A 271 -17.48 18.50 -3.68
N ASP A 272 -17.43 18.20 -2.38
CA ASP A 272 -16.37 17.37 -1.81
C ASP A 272 -16.52 15.91 -2.26
N TYR A 273 -17.76 15.41 -2.35
CA TYR A 273 -18.03 14.09 -2.92
C TYR A 273 -17.62 14.02 -4.39
N ASP A 274 -17.98 15.03 -5.19
CA ASP A 274 -17.62 15.06 -6.62
C ASP A 274 -16.11 15.11 -6.81
N LYS A 275 -15.40 15.86 -5.96
CA LYS A 275 -13.93 15.87 -5.94
C LYS A 275 -13.35 14.53 -5.52
N PHE A 276 -13.92 13.85 -4.52
CA PHE A 276 -13.52 12.49 -4.18
C PHE A 276 -13.72 11.52 -5.36
N ALA A 277 -14.87 11.62 -6.04
CA ALA A 277 -15.20 10.79 -7.18
C ALA A 277 -14.22 11.00 -8.34
N GLU A 278 -13.79 12.24 -8.59
CA GLU A 278 -12.78 12.57 -9.60
C GLU A 278 -11.49 11.74 -9.48
N PHE A 279 -11.03 11.49 -8.24
CA PHE A 279 -9.76 10.78 -7.99
C PHE A 279 -9.90 9.27 -7.89
N PHE A 280 -11.01 8.78 -7.36
CA PHE A 280 -11.17 7.36 -7.02
C PHE A 280 -12.12 6.58 -7.93
N PHE A 281 -12.86 7.25 -8.81
CA PHE A 281 -13.82 6.61 -9.71
C PHE A 281 -13.28 6.64 -11.14
N SER A 282 -13.28 5.47 -11.78
CA SER A 282 -12.90 5.30 -13.19
C SER A 282 -14.07 4.72 -13.99
N GLY A 283 -14.18 5.07 -15.27
CA GLY A 283 -15.26 4.55 -16.12
C GLY A 283 -14.84 4.37 -17.58
N GLU A 284 -15.82 4.08 -18.43
CA GLU A 284 -15.60 3.95 -19.88
C GLU A 284 -15.17 5.30 -20.48
N GLY A 285 -14.04 5.31 -21.21
CA GLY A 285 -13.55 6.45 -21.99
C GLY A 285 -13.03 7.66 -21.21
N LYS A 286 -13.40 7.82 -19.92
CA LYS A 286 -12.85 8.82 -19.00
C LYS A 286 -12.05 8.08 -17.92
N ASN A 287 -10.73 8.23 -17.95
CA ASN A 287 -9.75 7.62 -17.03
C ASN A 287 -9.27 6.19 -17.39
N THR A 288 -9.35 5.76 -18.66
CA THR A 288 -8.79 4.46 -19.10
C THR A 288 -7.27 4.43 -19.24
N ASN A 289 -6.55 5.45 -18.74
CA ASN A 289 -5.14 5.31 -18.39
C ASN A 289 -5.03 4.46 -17.11
N LEU A 290 -5.49 3.21 -17.19
CA LEU A 290 -5.20 2.18 -16.20
C LEU A 290 -3.70 1.95 -16.26
N SER A 291 -2.97 2.74 -15.50
CA SER A 291 -1.55 2.54 -15.36
C SER A 291 -1.35 1.28 -14.52
N LEU A 292 -0.33 0.48 -14.86
CA LEU A 292 0.27 -0.56 -14.00
C LEU A 292 0.51 -0.15 -12.53
N LYS A 293 0.36 1.13 -12.21
CA LYS A 293 0.62 1.80 -10.95
C LYS A 293 -0.63 2.03 -10.08
N PHE A 294 -1.85 1.78 -10.57
CA PHE A 294 -3.09 2.12 -9.85
C PHE A 294 -4.23 1.16 -10.17
N LEU A 295 -4.91 0.68 -9.12
CA LEU A 295 -6.21 0.03 -9.24
C LEU A 295 -7.28 0.99 -8.71
N PRO A 296 -8.18 1.52 -9.56
CA PRO A 296 -9.30 2.32 -9.10
C PRO A 296 -10.18 1.52 -8.12
N PRO A 297 -10.53 2.08 -6.94
CA PRO A 297 -11.42 1.41 -6.00
C PRO A 297 -12.85 1.32 -6.51
N PHE A 298 -13.30 2.26 -7.36
CA PHE A 298 -14.66 2.32 -7.87
C PHE A 298 -14.69 2.41 -9.39
N TRP A 299 -15.62 1.67 -9.99
CA TRP A 299 -15.84 1.62 -11.43
C TRP A 299 -17.23 2.11 -11.79
N ASN A 300 -17.32 3.21 -12.52
CA ASN A 300 -18.55 3.77 -13.04
C ASN A 300 -18.85 3.18 -14.43
N ILE A 301 -19.89 2.36 -14.51
CA ILE A 301 -20.32 1.71 -15.74
C ILE A 301 -21.82 1.96 -15.90
N SER A 302 -22.18 2.73 -16.95
CA SER A 302 -23.53 3.26 -17.11
C SER A 302 -23.93 4.11 -15.88
N ASP A 303 -25.03 3.77 -15.20
CA ASP A 303 -25.51 4.48 -13.99
C ASP A 303 -25.10 3.78 -12.68
N ASP A 304 -24.31 2.70 -12.76
CA ASP A 304 -23.94 1.86 -11.63
C ASP A 304 -22.45 2.00 -11.27
N ILE A 305 -22.18 1.95 -9.96
CA ILE A 305 -20.84 1.90 -9.38
C ILE A 305 -20.55 0.48 -8.90
N TYR A 306 -19.43 -0.06 -9.38
CA TYR A 306 -18.92 -1.38 -9.04
C TYR A 306 -17.67 -1.25 -8.17
N PHE A 307 -17.59 -2.03 -7.08
CA PHE A 307 -16.39 -2.07 -6.23
C PHE A 307 -16.26 -3.39 -5.46
N SER A 308 -15.03 -3.71 -5.06
CA SER A 308 -14.71 -4.85 -4.18
C SER A 308 -14.65 -4.39 -2.72
N PRO A 309 -15.64 -4.71 -1.86
CA PRO A 309 -15.66 -4.25 -0.47
C PRO A 309 -14.46 -4.73 0.36
N SER A 310 -13.88 -5.87 0.01
CA SER A 310 -12.71 -6.42 0.71
C SER A 310 -11.40 -5.67 0.39
N LEU A 311 -11.37 -4.90 -0.70
CA LEU A 311 -10.17 -4.19 -1.18
C LEU A 311 -10.24 -2.68 -1.04
N VAL A 312 -11.42 -2.07 -1.19
CA VAL A 312 -11.57 -0.60 -1.15
C VAL A 312 -10.86 0.04 0.04
N PRO A 313 -10.94 -0.47 1.29
CA PRO A 313 -10.24 0.16 2.41
C PRO A 313 -8.72 0.28 2.20
N ALA A 314 -8.08 -0.66 1.51
CA ALA A 314 -6.67 -0.60 1.17
C ALA A 314 -6.34 0.39 0.02
N LEU A 315 -7.34 0.78 -0.76
CA LEU A 315 -7.19 1.58 -1.97
C LEU A 315 -7.54 3.07 -1.79
N LEU A 316 -8.03 3.48 -0.61
CA LEU A 316 -8.45 4.85 -0.30
C LEU A 316 -7.38 5.72 0.39
N GLY A 317 -6.14 5.23 0.45
CA GLY A 317 -5.03 5.99 1.02
C GLY A 317 -4.69 7.24 0.22
N THR A 318 -4.09 8.21 0.89
CA THR A 318 -3.53 9.44 0.30
C THR A 318 -2.54 9.13 -0.80
N ARG A 319 -1.79 8.03 -0.68
CA ARG A 319 -0.96 7.53 -1.78
C ARG A 319 -1.73 7.31 -3.07
N ASN A 320 -2.89 6.66 -3.00
CA ASN A 320 -3.68 6.32 -4.18
C ASN A 320 -4.32 7.56 -4.81
N LEU A 321 -4.72 8.53 -3.98
CA LEU A 321 -5.07 9.88 -4.44
C LEU A 321 -3.94 10.49 -5.28
N LEU A 322 -2.71 10.49 -4.76
CA LEU A 322 -1.55 11.09 -5.44
C LEU A 322 -1.19 10.36 -6.73
N ILE A 323 -1.29 9.03 -6.75
CA ILE A 323 -1.08 8.25 -7.98
C ILE A 323 -2.17 8.54 -9.01
N SER A 324 -3.44 8.69 -8.61
CA SER A 324 -4.53 9.01 -9.54
C SER A 324 -4.28 10.32 -10.31
N ILE A 325 -3.60 11.28 -9.68
CA ILE A 325 -3.17 12.53 -10.31
C ILE A 325 -1.94 12.27 -11.20
N GLN A 326 -0.95 11.53 -10.71
CA GLN A 326 0.30 11.28 -11.45
C GLN A 326 0.10 10.57 -12.80
N ILE A 327 -0.87 9.66 -12.89
CA ILE A 327 -1.06 8.81 -14.07
C ILE A 327 -2.00 9.42 -15.12
N ASP A 328 -2.67 10.51 -14.77
CA ASP A 328 -3.64 11.20 -15.60
C ASP A 328 -3.03 12.53 -16.05
N GLU A 329 -2.72 12.64 -17.34
CA GLU A 329 -2.02 13.81 -17.89
C GLU A 329 -2.83 15.10 -17.69
N ASP A 330 -4.16 15.02 -17.80
CA ASP A 330 -5.05 16.17 -17.64
C ASP A 330 -5.07 16.62 -16.17
N LYS A 331 -5.22 15.69 -15.22
CA LYS A 331 -5.16 16.02 -13.77
C LYS A 331 -3.79 16.52 -13.36
N ASN A 332 -2.72 15.90 -13.86
CA ASN A 332 -1.36 16.34 -13.56
C ASN A 332 -1.14 17.78 -14.03
N ALA A 333 -1.60 18.12 -15.25
CA ALA A 333 -1.55 19.48 -15.78
C ALA A 333 -2.42 20.46 -14.99
N GLU A 334 -3.67 20.09 -14.65
CA GLU A 334 -4.61 20.91 -13.88
C GLU A 334 -4.06 21.27 -12.50
N TYR A 335 -3.53 20.28 -11.78
CA TYR A 335 -3.07 20.45 -10.40
C TYR A 335 -1.58 20.78 -10.28
N GLY A 336 -0.84 20.84 -11.40
CA GLY A 336 0.59 21.13 -11.44
C GLY A 336 1.43 20.12 -10.64
N TYR A 337 1.01 18.85 -10.61
CA TYR A 337 1.47 17.85 -9.66
C TYR A 337 2.98 17.60 -9.71
N ASP A 338 3.55 17.44 -10.91
CA ASP A 338 4.99 17.15 -11.07
C ASP A 338 5.89 18.27 -10.53
N ASN A 339 5.45 19.53 -10.57
CA ASN A 339 6.18 20.66 -10.01
C ASN A 339 5.96 20.79 -8.50
N LEU A 340 4.78 20.42 -8.01
CA LEU A 340 4.38 20.61 -6.63
C LEU A 340 5.00 19.55 -5.71
N ILE A 341 5.00 18.30 -6.14
CA ILE A 341 5.25 17.15 -5.26
C ILE A 341 6.65 17.13 -4.65
N SER A 342 7.66 17.56 -5.40
CA SER A 342 9.04 17.70 -4.93
C SER A 342 9.16 18.67 -3.75
N HIS A 343 8.29 19.69 -3.70
CA HIS A 343 8.28 20.71 -2.64
C HIS A 343 7.38 20.35 -1.46
N LEU A 344 6.65 19.22 -1.51
CA LEU A 344 5.76 18.80 -0.43
C LEU A 344 6.30 17.59 0.34
N PHE A 345 6.77 16.56 -0.38
CA PHE A 345 7.05 15.27 0.22
C PHE A 345 8.29 15.27 1.13
N GLU A 346 9.42 15.77 0.63
CA GLU A 346 10.66 15.81 1.42
C GLU A 346 10.51 16.75 2.63
N PRO A 347 9.94 17.96 2.50
CA PRO A 347 9.68 18.82 3.66
C PRO A 347 8.76 18.20 4.71
N GLU A 348 7.65 17.55 4.32
CA GLU A 348 6.76 16.91 5.29
C GLU A 348 7.44 15.70 5.96
N LEU A 349 8.22 14.90 5.22
CA LEU A 349 9.02 13.82 5.78
C LEU A 349 10.04 14.34 6.82
N LEU A 350 10.75 15.42 6.50
CA LEU A 350 11.72 16.04 7.41
C LEU A 350 11.06 16.59 8.67
N LYS A 351 9.92 17.28 8.53
CA LYS A 351 9.13 17.81 9.65
C LYS A 351 8.65 16.72 10.60
N ARG A 352 8.18 15.58 10.07
CA ARG A 352 7.76 14.43 10.88
C ARG A 352 8.94 13.80 11.62
N ALA A 353 10.06 13.58 10.93
CA ALA A 353 11.27 13.05 11.55
C ALA A 353 11.83 13.99 12.63
N GLN A 354 11.86 15.30 12.36
CA GLN A 354 12.26 16.34 13.32
C GLN A 354 11.45 16.22 14.61
N LYS A 355 10.11 16.15 14.51
CA LYS A 355 9.22 15.98 15.66
C LYS A 355 9.56 14.74 16.48
N HIS A 356 9.89 13.61 15.84
CA HIS A 356 10.32 12.41 16.55
C HIS A 356 11.60 12.64 17.36
N PHE A 357 12.61 13.31 16.80
CA PHE A 357 13.85 13.60 17.52
C PHE A 357 13.68 14.61 18.66
N GLU A 358 12.93 15.69 18.42
CA GLU A 358 12.69 16.75 19.41
C GLU A 358 11.88 16.23 20.60
N ASN A 359 10.86 15.39 20.36
CA ASN A 359 10.08 14.77 21.43
C ASN A 359 10.92 13.86 22.35
N HIS A 360 12.10 13.43 21.89
CA HIS A 360 13.04 12.64 22.67
C HIS A 360 14.23 13.46 23.20
N GLY A 361 14.10 14.80 23.20
CA GLY A 361 15.06 15.71 23.80
C GLY A 361 16.32 15.98 22.98
N PHE A 362 16.33 15.64 21.69
CA PHE A 362 17.43 15.95 20.80
C PHE A 362 17.21 17.30 20.10
N SER A 363 18.30 18.05 19.89
CA SER A 363 18.24 19.30 19.12
C SER A 363 18.32 18.99 17.63
N THR A 364 17.59 19.73 16.81
CA THR A 364 17.53 19.50 15.36
C THR A 364 17.90 20.77 14.60
N ALA A 365 18.33 20.60 13.34
CA ALA A 365 18.63 21.69 12.44
C ALA A 365 18.38 21.24 10.98
N LEU A 366 17.50 21.93 10.28
CA LEU A 366 17.14 21.64 8.89
C LEU A 366 18.07 22.36 7.89
N GLU A 367 18.19 21.79 6.70
CA GLU A 367 18.71 22.42 5.47
C GLU A 367 20.08 23.11 5.69
N ARG A 368 21.06 22.32 6.10
CA ARG A 368 22.41 22.79 6.43
C ARG A 368 23.35 22.68 5.25
N ASN A 369 23.60 23.82 4.62
CA ASN A 369 24.49 23.97 3.48
C ASN A 369 25.98 23.82 3.85
N PHE A 370 26.72 23.14 3.00
CA PHE A 370 28.18 23.02 3.06
C PHE A 370 28.80 23.19 1.67
N SER A 371 30.14 23.27 1.60
CA SER A 371 30.84 23.38 0.32
C SER A 371 30.61 22.14 -0.55
N GLY A 372 29.68 22.27 -1.50
CA GLY A 372 29.34 21.22 -2.46
C GLY A 372 28.05 20.45 -2.14
N GLY A 373 27.24 20.83 -1.16
CA GLY A 373 25.96 20.16 -0.95
C GLY A 373 25.20 20.68 0.25
N GLU A 374 24.16 19.95 0.61
CA GLU A 374 23.28 20.24 1.75
C GLU A 374 23.10 18.96 2.60
N ILE A 375 22.89 19.16 3.90
CA ILE A 375 22.38 18.14 4.82
C ILE A 375 20.94 18.48 5.16
N ASP A 376 20.02 17.62 4.76
CA ASP A 376 18.58 17.88 4.87
C ASP A 376 18.14 18.02 6.33
N LEU A 377 18.63 17.15 7.22
CA LEU A 377 18.41 17.23 8.67
C LEU A 377 19.66 16.84 9.45
N MET A 378 19.99 17.64 10.45
CA MET A 378 20.99 17.34 11.47
C MET A 378 20.32 17.18 12.82
N VAL A 379 20.80 16.23 13.62
CA VAL A 379 20.32 15.98 14.98
C VAL A 379 21.50 15.91 15.93
N PHE A 380 21.39 16.55 17.10
CA PHE A 380 22.42 16.60 18.11
C PHE A 380 21.94 16.07 19.46
N CYS A 381 22.75 15.18 20.04
CA CYS A 381 22.59 14.65 21.38
C CYS A 381 23.76 15.14 22.26
N LYS A 382 23.44 16.07 23.17
CA LYS A 382 24.40 16.65 24.11
C LYS A 382 25.02 15.60 25.04
N ALA A 383 24.21 14.64 25.51
CA ALA A 383 24.63 13.63 26.48
C ALA A 383 25.76 12.73 25.98
N SER A 384 25.82 12.43 24.67
CA SER A 384 26.84 11.58 24.05
C SER A 384 27.72 12.31 23.04
N ASN A 385 27.67 13.64 23.02
CA ASN A 385 28.31 14.51 22.02
C ASN A 385 28.19 13.95 20.58
N THR A 386 26.98 13.53 20.23
CA THR A 386 26.71 12.80 18.97
C THR A 386 25.94 13.67 18.00
N ILE A 387 26.41 13.73 16.75
CA ILE A 387 25.68 14.28 15.62
C ILE A 387 25.24 13.16 14.71
N LEU A 388 23.96 13.20 14.33
CA LEU A 388 23.43 12.43 13.22
C LEU A 388 23.17 13.36 12.04
N THR A 389 23.74 13.04 10.88
CA THR A 389 23.43 13.73 9.61
C THR A 389 22.52 12.85 8.76
N ILE A 390 21.44 13.43 8.25
CA ILE A 390 20.38 12.72 7.57
C ILE A 390 20.22 13.29 6.16
N GLN A 391 20.17 12.39 5.18
CA GLN A 391 19.71 12.69 3.82
C GLN A 391 18.32 12.06 3.64
N ALA A 392 17.31 12.87 3.36
CA ALA A 392 15.95 12.43 3.13
C ALA A 392 15.72 12.15 1.64
N LYS A 393 14.96 11.09 1.36
CA LYS A 393 14.47 10.78 0.01
C LYS A 393 13.03 10.34 0.13
N ALA A 394 12.12 11.27 -0.12
CA ALA A 394 10.69 11.01 -0.05
C ALA A 394 10.20 10.53 -1.42
N THR A 395 9.85 9.25 -1.50
CA THR A 395 9.16 8.67 -2.65
C THR A 395 7.79 8.15 -2.22
N LEU A 396 6.85 8.03 -3.16
CA LEU A 396 5.68 7.19 -2.96
C LEU A 396 6.13 5.75 -2.72
N TYR A 397 5.36 4.99 -1.94
CA TYR A 397 5.65 3.58 -1.65
C TYR A 397 5.74 2.78 -2.97
N PRO A 398 6.84 2.05 -3.21
CA PRO A 398 7.04 1.37 -4.48
C PRO A 398 6.16 0.11 -4.60
N GLU A 399 5.37 0.01 -5.68
CA GLU A 399 4.52 -1.17 -5.97
C GLU A 399 4.88 -1.89 -7.27
N SER A 400 5.80 -1.32 -8.04
CA SER A 400 6.27 -1.92 -9.29
C SER A 400 7.79 -1.93 -9.32
N ALA A 401 8.36 -2.86 -10.08
CA ALA A 401 9.80 -2.91 -10.31
C ALA A 401 10.39 -1.57 -10.77
N ARG A 402 9.63 -0.77 -11.55
CA ARG A 402 10.05 0.56 -11.98
C ARG A 402 10.17 1.53 -10.81
N MET A 403 9.20 1.53 -9.89
CA MET A 403 9.24 2.39 -8.70
C MET A 403 10.35 1.96 -7.75
N VAL A 404 10.53 0.65 -7.56
CA VAL A 404 11.63 0.08 -6.77
C VAL A 404 12.99 0.52 -7.31
N ARG A 405 13.22 0.46 -8.64
CA ARG A 405 14.47 0.97 -9.24
C ARG A 405 14.66 2.48 -9.05
N ARG A 406 13.58 3.25 -9.19
CA ARG A 406 13.65 4.70 -8.94
C ARG A 406 14.04 4.99 -7.49
N LEU A 407 13.54 4.19 -6.55
CA LEU A 407 13.97 4.27 -5.15
C LEU A 407 15.46 3.91 -5.01
N ASP A 408 15.94 2.84 -5.66
CA ASP A 408 17.38 2.52 -5.66
C ASP A 408 18.26 3.68 -6.14
N ASP A 409 17.85 4.36 -7.22
CA ASP A 409 18.57 5.53 -7.73
C ASP A 409 18.59 6.69 -6.71
N ARG A 410 17.48 6.91 -6.00
CA ARG A 410 17.39 7.94 -4.95
C ARG A 410 18.21 7.59 -3.71
N ILE A 411 18.26 6.33 -3.30
CA ILE A 411 19.14 5.89 -2.21
C ILE A 411 20.60 6.07 -2.60
N LYS A 412 20.97 5.68 -3.83
CA LYS A 412 22.32 5.89 -4.35
C LYS A 412 22.74 7.35 -4.35
N GLU A 413 21.84 8.26 -4.71
CA GLU A 413 22.06 9.71 -4.62
C GLU A 413 22.30 10.17 -3.17
N ALA A 414 21.46 9.75 -2.22
CA ALA A 414 21.60 10.09 -0.81
C ALA A 414 22.92 9.57 -0.20
N VAL A 415 23.33 8.36 -0.57
CA VAL A 415 24.64 7.82 -0.17
C VAL A 415 25.78 8.66 -0.75
N ALA A 416 25.70 9.05 -2.03
CA ALA A 416 26.72 9.90 -2.65
C ALA A 416 26.81 11.29 -1.97
N GLN A 417 25.68 11.88 -1.59
CA GLN A 417 25.61 13.13 -0.81
C GLN A 417 26.27 12.97 0.56
N THR A 418 25.99 11.88 1.26
CA THR A 418 26.57 11.54 2.57
C THR A 418 28.10 11.38 2.47
N ILE A 419 28.58 10.60 1.51
CA ILE A 419 30.02 10.41 1.26
C ILE A 419 30.72 11.72 0.90
N LYS A 420 30.04 12.60 0.14
CA LYS A 420 30.58 13.91 -0.22
C LYS A 420 30.82 14.77 1.03
N PHE A 421 29.89 14.76 1.99
CA PHE A 421 30.08 15.40 3.27
C PHE A 421 31.23 14.76 4.07
N ASP A 422 31.29 13.43 4.12
CA ASP A 422 32.34 12.71 4.84
C ASP A 422 33.75 12.99 4.32
N LYS A 423 33.90 13.33 3.03
CA LYS A 423 35.18 13.69 2.41
C LYS A 423 35.64 15.12 2.73
N LEU A 424 34.81 15.96 3.36
CA LEU A 424 35.25 17.27 3.80
C LEU A 424 36.35 17.16 4.87
N GLN A 425 37.22 18.15 4.91
CA GLN A 425 38.19 18.34 6.00
C GLN A 425 37.45 18.58 7.33
N ALA A 426 38.12 18.33 8.44
CA ALA A 426 37.53 18.43 9.79
C ALA A 426 36.99 19.84 10.09
N GLU A 427 37.77 20.89 9.80
CA GLU A 427 37.42 22.28 10.12
C GLU A 427 36.07 22.73 9.48
N PRO A 428 35.80 22.52 8.18
CA PRO A 428 34.48 22.79 7.59
C PRO A 428 33.32 22.07 8.30
N LYS A 429 33.51 20.82 8.71
CA LYS A 429 32.47 20.04 9.41
C LYS A 429 32.22 20.60 10.80
N GLU A 430 33.29 20.83 11.57
CA GLU A 430 33.20 21.40 12.91
C GLU A 430 32.55 22.78 12.91
N LYS A 431 32.88 23.62 11.92
CA LYS A 431 32.23 24.90 11.72
C LYS A 431 30.73 24.73 11.49
N LEU A 432 30.33 23.84 10.58
CA LEU A 432 28.93 23.56 10.29
C LEU A 432 28.18 23.07 11.54
N PHE A 433 28.80 22.19 12.30
CA PHE A 433 28.26 21.64 13.53
C PHE A 433 28.02 22.74 14.58
N LYS A 434 29.01 23.61 14.80
CA LYS A 434 28.91 24.73 15.75
C LYS A 434 27.87 25.76 15.33
N THR A 435 27.77 26.06 14.04
CA THR A 435 26.73 26.97 13.53
C THR A 435 25.33 26.36 13.63
N SER A 436 25.23 25.03 13.62
CA SER A 436 23.95 24.33 13.75
C SER A 436 23.53 24.15 15.21
N PHE A 437 24.49 23.93 16.11
CA PHE A 437 24.27 23.67 17.53
C PHE A 437 25.29 24.43 18.38
N ALA A 438 24.85 25.50 19.06
CA ALA A 438 25.73 26.34 19.87
C ALA A 438 26.34 25.59 21.07
N ASP A 439 25.62 24.59 21.59
CA ASP A 439 25.96 23.81 22.77
C ASP A 439 26.94 22.65 22.52
N ILE A 440 27.43 22.50 21.29
CA ILE A 440 28.31 21.38 20.94
C ILE A 440 29.68 21.50 21.61
N ASP A 441 30.12 20.41 22.22
CA ASP A 441 31.44 20.32 22.83
C ASP A 441 32.47 19.92 21.77
N GLN A 442 33.15 20.93 21.21
CA GLN A 442 34.24 20.74 20.24
C GLN A 442 35.56 20.30 20.88
N THR A 443 35.66 20.30 22.22
CA THR A 443 36.89 19.88 22.91
C THR A 443 37.00 18.37 23.02
N ASN A 444 35.88 17.67 22.90
CA ASN A 444 35.79 16.21 22.86
C ASN A 444 35.52 15.71 21.44
N GLN A 445 35.87 14.45 21.18
CA GLN A 445 35.56 13.81 19.91
C GLN A 445 34.04 13.80 19.68
N ILE A 446 33.61 14.30 18.52
CA ILE A 446 32.21 14.26 18.11
C ILE A 446 31.92 12.89 17.48
N ASN A 447 30.95 12.18 18.04
CA ASN A 447 30.45 10.94 17.44
C ASN A 447 29.56 11.29 16.25
N HIS A 448 29.94 10.89 15.03
CA HIS A 448 29.19 11.23 13.82
C HIS A 448 28.54 9.99 13.21
N ILE A 449 27.21 9.97 13.19
CA ILE A 449 26.37 8.94 12.60
C ILE A 449 25.79 9.47 11.29
N ARG A 450 25.62 8.56 10.32
CA ARG A 450 25.00 8.84 9.03
C ARG A 450 23.68 8.10 8.96
N ALA A 451 22.64 8.74 8.45
CA ALA A 451 21.40 8.05 8.15
C ALA A 451 20.78 8.52 6.84
N ILE A 452 19.97 7.64 6.26
CA ILE A 452 19.10 7.98 5.13
C ILE A 452 17.66 7.78 5.55
N LEU A 453 16.85 8.82 5.35
CA LEU A 453 15.45 8.88 5.74
C LEU A 453 14.53 8.65 4.53
N THR A 454 13.63 7.67 4.62
CA THR A 454 12.60 7.43 3.60
C THR A 454 11.19 7.38 4.20
N ASN A 455 10.17 7.37 3.33
CA ASN A 455 8.77 7.25 3.75
C ASN A 455 8.40 5.81 4.16
N SER A 456 8.97 4.77 3.54
CA SER A 456 8.60 3.38 3.85
C SER A 456 9.67 2.34 3.64
N SER A 457 10.46 2.42 2.56
CA SER A 457 11.37 1.33 2.18
C SER A 457 12.66 1.88 1.62
N PHE A 458 13.63 1.00 1.38
CA PHE A 458 14.96 1.32 0.88
C PHE A 458 15.24 0.65 -0.47
N GLY A 459 14.29 -0.14 -0.99
CA GLY A 459 14.36 -0.72 -2.33
C GLY A 459 14.96 -2.12 -2.31
N THR A 460 15.92 -2.38 -3.17
CA THR A 460 16.43 -3.74 -3.41
C THR A 460 17.68 -4.04 -2.61
N THR A 461 18.16 -5.28 -2.71
CA THR A 461 19.47 -5.69 -2.20
C THR A 461 20.61 -4.76 -2.61
N PHE A 462 20.52 -4.06 -3.76
CA PHE A 462 21.56 -3.11 -4.18
C PHE A 462 21.65 -1.90 -3.24
N SER A 463 20.51 -1.37 -2.84
CA SER A 463 20.42 -0.23 -1.93
C SER A 463 20.82 -0.62 -0.51
N TRP A 464 20.32 -1.76 -0.02
CA TRP A 464 20.71 -2.29 1.29
C TRP A 464 22.21 -2.55 1.40
N LYS A 465 22.81 -3.24 0.41
CA LYS A 465 24.27 -3.44 0.36
C LYS A 465 25.03 -2.11 0.36
N LEU A 466 24.53 -1.09 -0.34
CA LEU A 466 25.17 0.22 -0.40
C LEU A 466 25.13 0.94 0.96
N LEU A 467 24.01 0.86 1.69
CA LEU A 467 23.88 1.40 3.04
C LEU A 467 24.85 0.71 4.02
N GLU A 468 24.90 -0.62 3.98
CA GLU A 468 25.79 -1.43 4.82
C GLU A 468 27.26 -1.16 4.54
N GLN A 469 27.66 -1.07 3.27
CA GLN A 469 29.04 -0.80 2.85
C GLN A 469 29.57 0.55 3.35
N HIS A 470 28.68 1.52 3.55
CA HIS A 470 29.03 2.87 3.97
C HIS A 470 28.66 3.18 5.43
N ASP A 471 28.22 2.17 6.20
CA ASP A 471 27.80 2.31 7.61
C ASP A 471 26.74 3.43 7.77
N ILE A 472 25.74 3.41 6.90
CA ILE A 472 24.64 4.39 6.89
C ILE A 472 23.39 3.72 7.47
N CYS A 473 22.85 4.31 8.53
CA CYS A 473 21.66 3.81 9.21
C CYS A 473 20.39 4.08 8.37
N PRO A 474 19.63 3.04 7.97
CA PRO A 474 18.34 3.22 7.33
C PRO A 474 17.29 3.63 8.36
N ILE A 475 16.62 4.76 8.16
CA ILE A 475 15.57 5.26 9.05
C ILE A 475 14.29 5.62 8.27
N ASN A 476 13.13 5.34 8.86
CA ASN A 476 11.85 5.95 8.47
C ASN A 476 11.12 6.36 9.76
N CYS A 477 10.05 7.15 9.65
CA CYS A 477 9.38 7.68 10.85
C CYS A 477 8.76 6.57 11.73
N ASN A 478 8.32 5.45 11.15
CA ASN A 478 7.86 4.28 11.92
C ASN A 478 8.99 3.58 12.68
N LEU A 479 10.19 3.46 12.09
CA LEU A 479 11.39 2.97 12.78
C LEU A 479 11.81 3.92 13.89
N LEU A 480 11.77 5.24 13.64
CA LEU A 480 12.07 6.25 14.66
C LEU A 480 11.09 6.19 15.84
N LYS A 481 9.78 6.09 15.57
CA LYS A 481 8.71 5.93 16.58
C LYS A 481 9.02 4.78 17.55
N ASN A 482 9.48 3.65 17.02
CA ASN A 482 9.68 2.44 17.82
C ASN A 482 11.09 2.30 18.42
N ALA A 483 12.11 2.87 17.77
CA ALA A 483 13.50 2.75 18.22
C ALA A 483 13.92 3.86 19.20
N LEU A 484 13.53 5.13 18.95
CA LEU A 484 13.96 6.26 19.77
C LEU A 484 13.56 6.17 21.26
N PRO A 485 12.35 5.70 21.64
CA PRO A 485 12.00 5.54 23.05
C PRO A 485 12.96 4.62 23.82
N ASN A 486 13.66 3.75 23.10
CA ASN A 486 14.59 2.77 23.65
C ASN A 486 16.05 3.22 23.62
N CYS A 487 16.34 4.45 23.17
CA CYS A 487 17.66 5.05 23.10
C CYS A 487 17.91 5.96 24.31
N LYS A 488 18.97 5.70 25.08
CA LYS A 488 19.45 6.66 26.09
C LYS A 488 20.27 7.78 25.47
N THR A 489 20.95 7.47 24.38
CA THR A 489 21.79 8.39 23.61
C THR A 489 21.60 8.13 22.12
N LEU A 490 21.89 9.14 21.29
CA LEU A 490 21.75 9.01 19.84
C LEU A 490 22.74 8.00 19.22
N ALA A 491 23.86 7.73 19.90
CA ALA A 491 24.84 6.71 19.52
C ALA A 491 24.24 5.29 19.45
N GLU A 492 23.16 5.03 20.19
CA GLU A 492 22.50 3.72 20.23
C GLU A 492 21.55 3.48 19.05
N LEU A 493 21.14 4.54 18.34
CA LEU A 493 20.06 4.48 17.36
C LEU A 493 20.25 3.40 16.29
N PRO A 494 21.42 3.27 15.61
CA PRO A 494 21.59 2.23 14.58
C PRO A 494 21.37 0.83 15.13
N LYS A 495 21.91 0.54 16.32
CA LYS A 495 21.75 -0.76 16.97
C LYS A 495 20.31 -1.02 17.41
N LYS A 496 19.59 0.01 17.86
CA LYS A 496 18.19 -0.09 18.29
C LYS A 496 17.24 -0.33 17.13
N ILE A 497 17.51 0.29 15.98
CA ILE A 497 16.77 0.02 14.74
C ILE A 497 16.99 -1.43 14.28
N GLU A 498 18.24 -1.89 14.23
CA GLU A 498 18.52 -3.28 13.82
C GLU A 498 17.88 -4.30 14.76
N ALA A 499 17.95 -4.03 16.07
CA ALA A 499 17.30 -4.87 17.08
C ALA A 499 15.78 -4.91 16.90
N PHE A 500 15.14 -3.78 16.61
CA PHE A 500 13.70 -3.71 16.38
C PHE A 500 13.27 -4.47 15.12
N ILE A 501 14.01 -4.32 14.01
CA ILE A 501 13.75 -5.08 12.78
C ILE A 501 13.90 -6.58 13.03
N THR A 502 14.94 -6.98 13.77
CA THR A 502 15.17 -8.38 14.16
C THR A 502 14.03 -8.91 15.04
N GLU A 503 13.55 -8.10 15.99
CA GLU A 503 12.42 -8.44 16.84
C GLU A 503 11.15 -8.68 15.99
N ILE A 504 10.82 -7.76 15.09
CA ILE A 504 9.69 -7.92 14.18
C ILE A 504 9.83 -9.18 13.34
N ASN A 505 11.01 -9.40 12.76
CA ASN A 505 11.27 -10.57 11.92
C ASN A 505 11.07 -11.90 12.68
N SER A 506 11.25 -11.91 13.99
CA SER A 506 10.98 -13.09 14.83
C SER A 506 9.51 -13.26 15.26
N LYS A 507 8.68 -12.22 15.06
CA LYS A 507 7.24 -12.22 15.38
C LYS A 507 6.35 -12.55 14.18
N ILE A 508 6.87 -12.40 12.97
CA ILE A 508 6.16 -12.70 11.72
C ILE A 508 6.50 -14.11 11.24
N GLU A 509 5.57 -14.74 10.52
CA GLU A 509 5.86 -16.00 9.83
C GLU A 509 6.37 -15.69 8.42
N THR A 510 7.46 -16.35 8.01
CA THR A 510 7.90 -16.36 6.62
C THR A 510 7.68 -17.74 6.02
N THR A 511 6.89 -17.80 4.94
CA THR A 511 6.69 -19.05 4.20
C THR A 511 7.53 -19.00 2.93
N ASP A 512 8.51 -19.91 2.82
CA ASP A 512 9.25 -20.16 1.59
C ASP A 512 8.50 -21.21 0.75
N SER A 513 8.13 -20.84 -0.47
CA SER A 513 7.29 -21.65 -1.35
C SER A 513 7.79 -21.60 -2.78
N ILE A 514 7.44 -22.62 -3.58
CA ILE A 514 7.68 -22.60 -5.02
C ILE A 514 6.37 -22.27 -5.72
N LYS A 515 6.28 -21.07 -6.29
CA LYS A 515 5.22 -20.70 -7.24
C LYS A 515 5.51 -21.37 -8.57
N VAL A 516 4.55 -22.15 -9.08
CA VAL A 516 4.67 -22.86 -10.35
C VAL A 516 3.80 -22.17 -11.39
N PHE A 517 4.44 -21.62 -12.42
CA PHE A 517 3.76 -21.05 -13.58
C PHE A 517 3.80 -22.04 -14.74
N ASN A 518 2.67 -22.69 -15.00
CA ASN A 518 2.53 -23.61 -16.14
C ASN A 518 2.06 -22.83 -17.35
N LEU A 519 2.95 -22.58 -18.29
CA LEU A 519 2.63 -22.00 -19.59
C LEU A 519 2.54 -23.12 -20.65
N PRO A 520 1.81 -22.92 -21.75
CA PRO A 520 1.85 -23.84 -22.89
C PRO A 520 3.30 -24.13 -23.34
N GLY A 521 3.76 -25.37 -23.12
CA GLY A 521 5.09 -25.83 -23.57
C GLY A 521 6.27 -25.42 -22.69
N HIS A 522 6.04 -24.70 -21.57
CA HIS A 522 7.12 -24.29 -20.66
C HIS A 522 6.62 -24.10 -19.22
N THR A 523 7.37 -24.59 -18.23
CA THR A 523 7.08 -24.39 -16.80
C THR A 523 8.15 -23.53 -16.14
N ILE A 524 7.74 -22.56 -15.33
CA ILE A 524 8.64 -21.70 -14.55
C ILE A 524 8.39 -21.95 -13.06
N HIS A 525 9.43 -22.34 -12.33
CA HIS A 525 9.44 -22.47 -10.88
C HIS A 525 10.04 -21.22 -10.26
N GLN A 526 9.28 -20.44 -9.52
CA GLN A 526 9.77 -19.28 -8.79
C GLN A 526 9.83 -19.59 -7.30
N ARG A 527 11.02 -19.52 -6.70
CA ARG A 527 11.13 -19.43 -5.23
C ARG A 527 10.51 -18.11 -4.79
N HIS A 528 9.55 -18.17 -3.89
CA HIS A 528 8.79 -17.03 -3.41
C HIS A 528 8.69 -17.11 -1.90
N VAL A 529 9.10 -16.03 -1.24
CA VAL A 529 8.94 -15.88 0.19
C VAL A 529 7.80 -14.91 0.43
N GLU A 530 6.82 -15.37 1.19
CA GLU A 530 5.68 -14.58 1.63
C GLU A 530 5.80 -14.33 3.13
N VAL A 531 5.56 -13.08 3.53
CA VAL A 531 5.46 -12.71 4.94
C VAL A 531 4.01 -12.78 5.36
N LYS A 532 3.72 -13.53 6.42
CA LYS A 532 2.40 -13.74 7.00
C LYS A 532 2.31 -13.18 8.41
N ASP A 533 1.08 -13.19 8.94
CA ASP A 533 0.75 -12.72 10.28
C ASP A 533 1.17 -11.29 10.57
N MET A 534 1.28 -10.47 9.52
CA MET A 534 1.59 -9.07 9.65
C MET A 534 0.65 -8.39 10.64
N LYS A 535 -0.63 -8.81 10.75
CA LYS A 535 -1.59 -8.33 11.75
C LYS A 535 -1.03 -8.22 13.18
N ILE A 536 -0.13 -9.12 13.58
CA ILE A 536 0.45 -9.11 14.94
C ILE A 536 1.20 -7.81 15.24
N LEU A 537 1.84 -7.19 14.25
CA LEU A 537 2.57 -5.93 14.47
C LEU A 537 1.58 -4.77 14.70
N TYR A 538 0.32 -4.92 14.27
CA TYR A 538 -0.72 -3.90 14.35
C TYR A 538 -1.35 -3.98 15.73
N ASP A 539 -1.67 -5.18 16.16
CA ASP A 539 -2.13 -5.45 17.52
C ASP A 539 -1.05 -5.02 18.55
N ALA A 540 0.23 -5.14 18.19
CA ALA A 540 1.37 -4.64 18.96
C ALA A 540 1.65 -3.12 18.83
N ASN A 541 0.85 -2.38 18.05
CA ASN A 541 0.93 -0.93 17.86
C ASN A 541 2.25 -0.42 17.21
N TYR A 542 2.90 -1.28 16.42
CA TYR A 542 4.12 -0.91 15.69
C TYR A 542 3.85 -0.10 14.42
N TRP A 543 2.64 -0.19 13.88
CA TRP A 543 2.18 0.57 12.71
C TRP A 543 1.84 2.03 13.01
N GLY A 544 1.96 2.85 11.97
CA GLY A 544 1.48 4.22 11.94
C GLY A 544 2.29 5.16 12.84
N GLU A 545 2.44 6.42 12.44
CA GLU A 545 3.28 7.38 13.18
C GLU A 545 2.58 7.98 14.40
N GLN A 546 1.24 7.94 14.44
CA GLN A 546 0.46 8.51 15.55
C GLN A 546 0.35 7.52 16.73
N PRO A 547 0.65 7.93 17.97
CA PRO A 547 0.43 7.10 19.15
C PRO A 547 -1.06 6.98 19.48
N LYS A 548 -1.44 5.82 20.02
CA LYS A 548 -2.80 5.50 20.50
C LYS A 548 -3.34 6.48 21.54
N GLU A 549 -2.48 7.23 22.22
CA GLU A 549 -2.88 8.17 23.30
C GLU A 549 -3.66 9.38 22.78
N GLN A 550 -3.60 9.69 21.47
CA GLN A 550 -4.51 10.65 20.84
C GLN A 550 -5.86 10.04 20.42
N LEU A 551 -6.06 8.73 20.61
CA LEU A 551 -7.30 8.01 20.31
C LEU A 551 -8.13 7.71 21.58
N THR A 552 -7.60 7.99 22.77
CA THR A 552 -8.24 7.66 24.06
C THR A 552 -8.86 8.86 24.77
N ASP A 553 -8.68 10.08 24.25
CA ASP A 553 -9.28 11.31 24.80
C ASP A 553 -10.49 11.83 23.98
N ILE A 554 -11.22 10.92 23.31
CA ILE A 554 -12.52 11.21 22.67
C ILE A 554 -13.52 10.12 23.03
#